data_AF-A0A133KUC0-F1
#
_entry.id   AF-A0A133KUC0-F1
#
_cell.length_a   1.000
_cell.length_b   1.000
_cell.length_c   1.000
_cell.angle_alpha   90.00
_cell.angle_beta   90.00
_cell.angle_gamma   90.00
#
_symmetry.space_group_name_H-M   'P 1'
#
loop_
_entity.id
_entity.type
_entity.pdbx_description
1 polymer ?
#
loop_
_entity_poly.entity_id
_entity_poly.type
_entity_poly.pdbx_seq_one_letter_code
_entity_poly.pdbx_strand_id
1 'polypeptide(L)'
;MGRWAFEGVEYATRGEMCAARRRRYAELLEAGVNFTQAARAVGVSKRTGKVWRNGRTRSNGRNEKPSVDRYRSTVDIPQKISSRYLDQDERISIADWRKAGMSVRGIARRLNRPASTVSRELARNANPATGMYEPYRAQQMSADRLKRPKPAKIHTVPGLLAYIRAGLRAHWSPEQIAGRLRADFPDNDAMHVCAETIYQAIYVQAKGELKKDVIKALRSGRAQRRPHGQTDSRKPRFREPMIMISERPAEVEDRAIPGHWEGDLICGAANKSAIGTLVERSTRFTILLHLPDGHDAE
;
A
#
# COMPACT_ATOMS: atom_id res chain seq x y z
N MET A 1 -12.34 32.92 35.38
CA MET A 1 -13.39 33.07 34.36
C MET A 1 -13.13 32.04 33.28
N GLY A 2 -13.95 30.98 33.22
CA GLY A 2 -13.64 29.70 32.58
C GLY A 2 -13.30 29.82 31.09
N ARG A 3 -12.05 29.50 30.75
CA ARG A 3 -11.56 29.63 29.36
C ARG A 3 -12.06 28.51 28.44
N TRP A 4 -12.64 27.44 28.99
CA TRP A 4 -13.03 26.23 28.27
C TRP A 4 -14.42 25.77 28.73
N ALA A 5 -15.46 26.25 28.06
CA ALA A 5 -16.85 25.87 28.35
C ALA A 5 -17.54 25.24 27.13
N PHE A 6 -18.41 24.26 27.37
CA PHE A 6 -19.26 23.64 26.36
C PHE A 6 -20.56 23.16 27.00
N GLU A 7 -21.70 23.46 26.37
CA GLU A 7 -23.06 23.16 26.90
C GLU A 7 -23.27 23.59 28.37
N GLY A 8 -22.74 24.77 28.76
CA GLY A 8 -22.89 25.30 30.12
C GLY A 8 -21.98 24.68 31.18
N VAL A 9 -21.13 23.71 30.82
CA VAL A 9 -20.15 23.08 31.72
C VAL A 9 -18.76 23.68 31.50
N GLU A 10 -18.10 24.10 32.59
CA GLU A 10 -16.69 24.51 32.57
C GLU A 10 -15.75 23.30 32.71
N TYR A 11 -14.68 23.28 31.92
CA TYR A 11 -13.68 22.21 31.91
C TYR A 11 -12.32 22.73 32.36
N ALA A 12 -11.55 21.90 33.06
CA ALA A 12 -10.23 22.27 33.57
C ALA A 12 -9.21 22.45 32.42
N THR A 13 -9.34 21.66 31.35
CA THR A 13 -8.47 21.75 30.18
C THR A 13 -9.22 21.84 28.85
N ARG A 14 -8.58 22.44 27.84
CA ARG A 14 -9.05 22.41 26.44
C ARG A 14 -9.25 20.98 25.92
N GLY A 15 -8.39 20.04 26.36
CA GLY A 15 -8.45 18.65 25.95
C GLY A 15 -9.75 17.98 26.39
N GLU A 16 -10.17 18.21 27.62
CA GLU A 16 -11.42 17.69 28.20
C GLU A 16 -12.65 18.29 27.51
N MET A 17 -12.68 19.61 27.28
CA MET A 17 -13.75 20.25 26.51
C MET A 17 -13.84 19.66 25.09
N CYS A 18 -12.71 19.45 24.42
CA CYS A 18 -12.67 18.81 23.09
C CYS A 18 -13.06 17.32 23.13
N ALA A 19 -12.87 16.62 24.24
CA ALA A 19 -13.38 15.26 24.43
C ALA A 19 -14.90 15.26 24.64
N ALA A 20 -15.44 16.21 25.40
CA ALA A 20 -16.88 16.40 25.58
C ALA A 20 -17.59 16.71 24.26
N ARG A 21 -17.05 17.63 23.44
CA ARG A 21 -17.57 17.89 22.08
C ARG A 21 -17.55 16.66 21.18
N ARG A 22 -16.52 15.81 21.29
CA ARG A 22 -16.42 14.55 20.53
C ARG A 22 -17.49 13.54 20.95
N ARG A 23 -17.76 13.41 22.26
CA ARG A 23 -18.84 12.57 22.78
C ARG A 23 -20.20 13.04 22.27
N ARG A 24 -20.49 14.34 22.42
CA ARG A 24 -21.75 14.92 21.94
C ARG A 24 -21.96 14.75 20.43
N TYR A 25 -20.88 14.87 19.66
CA TYR A 25 -20.90 14.62 18.22
C TYR A 25 -21.22 13.16 17.87
N ALA A 26 -20.70 12.21 18.65
CA ALA A 26 -20.99 10.78 18.48
C ALA A 26 -22.46 10.46 18.80
N GLU A 27 -22.99 10.97 19.91
CA GLU A 27 -24.39 10.82 20.30
C GLU A 27 -25.35 11.30 19.20
N LEU A 28 -25.07 12.48 18.60
CA LEU A 28 -25.88 13.01 17.50
C LEU A 28 -25.85 12.10 16.27
N LEU A 29 -24.70 11.50 15.96
CA LEU A 29 -24.59 10.56 14.85
C LEU A 29 -25.35 9.25 15.11
N GLU A 30 -25.32 8.75 16.33
CA GLU A 30 -26.09 7.56 16.76
C GLU A 30 -27.60 7.81 16.72
N ALA A 31 -28.03 9.03 17.07
CA ALA A 31 -29.41 9.49 16.92
C ALA A 31 -29.84 9.73 15.45
N GLY A 32 -28.99 9.40 14.47
CA GLY A 32 -29.29 9.49 13.04
C GLY A 32 -29.10 10.88 12.42
N VAL A 33 -28.56 11.85 13.15
CA VAL A 33 -28.33 13.20 12.64
C VAL A 33 -27.21 13.19 11.59
N ASN A 34 -27.39 13.95 10.50
CA ASN A 34 -26.36 14.07 9.47
C ASN A 34 -25.07 14.66 10.07
N PHE A 35 -23.92 14.07 9.72
CA PHE A 35 -22.60 14.50 10.20
C PHE A 35 -22.30 16.00 10.03
N THR A 36 -22.85 16.66 9.00
CA THR A 36 -22.67 18.11 8.81
C THR A 36 -23.47 18.90 9.84
N GLN A 37 -24.68 18.47 10.15
CA GLN A 37 -25.52 19.06 11.20
C GLN A 37 -24.93 18.79 12.59
N ALA A 38 -24.48 17.55 12.84
CA ALA A 38 -23.81 17.19 14.09
C ALA A 38 -22.54 18.01 14.33
N ALA A 39 -21.73 18.28 13.29
CA ALA A 39 -20.53 19.11 13.40
C ALA A 39 -20.88 20.55 13.75
N ARG A 40 -21.95 21.09 13.16
CA ARG A 40 -22.45 22.43 13.45
C ARG A 40 -22.96 22.55 14.89
N ALA A 41 -23.71 21.54 15.37
CA ALA A 41 -24.28 21.50 16.71
C ALA A 41 -23.21 21.54 17.82
N VAL A 42 -22.07 20.85 17.62
CA VAL A 42 -20.95 20.86 18.59
C VAL A 42 -19.95 22.00 18.36
N GLY A 43 -20.25 22.93 17.44
CA GLY A 43 -19.43 24.11 17.16
C GLY A 43 -18.08 23.81 16.50
N VAL A 44 -18.01 22.84 15.58
CA VAL A 44 -16.80 22.53 14.79
C VAL A 44 -17.04 22.57 13.29
N SER A 45 -15.97 22.76 12.51
CA SER A 45 -16.06 22.76 11.05
C SER A 45 -16.50 21.40 10.49
N LYS A 46 -17.16 21.40 9.33
CA LYS A 46 -17.49 20.17 8.58
C LYS A 46 -16.27 19.27 8.36
N ARG A 47 -15.10 19.86 8.10
CA ARG A 47 -13.83 19.13 7.92
C ARG A 47 -13.41 18.43 9.21
N THR A 48 -13.52 19.12 10.35
CA THR A 48 -13.25 18.55 11.68
C THR A 48 -14.21 17.41 12.00
N GLY A 49 -15.51 17.61 11.77
CA GLY A 49 -16.51 16.54 11.94
C GLY A 49 -16.23 15.33 11.04
N LYS A 50 -15.82 15.54 9.79
CA LYS A 50 -15.42 14.44 8.87
C LYS A 50 -14.21 13.65 9.40
N VAL A 51 -13.25 14.32 10.03
CA VAL A 51 -12.09 13.68 10.68
C VAL A 51 -12.54 12.91 11.93
N TRP A 52 -13.37 13.49 12.78
CA TRP A 52 -13.94 12.76 13.93
C TRP A 52 -14.76 11.55 13.48
N ARG A 53 -15.44 11.62 12.34
CA ARG A 53 -16.23 10.51 11.80
C ARG A 53 -15.41 9.39 11.16
N ASN A 54 -14.31 9.71 10.47
CA ASN A 54 -13.58 8.75 9.63
C ASN A 54 -12.15 8.47 10.10
N GLY A 55 -11.67 9.18 11.11
CA GLY A 55 -10.25 9.25 11.42
C GLY A 55 -9.45 10.01 10.35
N ARG A 56 -8.15 10.10 10.55
CA ARG A 56 -7.20 10.69 9.60
C ARG A 56 -5.82 10.08 9.76
N THR A 57 -5.23 9.65 8.66
CA THR A 57 -3.80 9.30 8.59
C THR A 57 -2.99 10.54 8.22
N ARG A 58 -1.94 10.84 8.99
CA ARG A 58 -1.00 11.94 8.69
C ARG A 58 0.32 11.34 8.19
N SER A 59 1.00 12.04 7.28
CA SER A 59 2.30 11.61 6.70
C SER A 59 3.40 11.40 7.75
N ASN A 60 3.28 12.05 8.90
CA ASN A 60 4.19 11.90 10.05
C ASN A 60 3.85 10.72 10.98
N GLY A 61 2.89 9.86 10.62
CA GLY A 61 2.49 8.68 11.38
C GLY A 61 1.58 8.95 12.59
N ARG A 62 1.21 10.21 12.87
CA ARG A 62 0.22 10.55 13.90
C ARG A 62 -1.19 10.36 13.34
N ASN A 63 -1.71 9.14 13.47
CA ASN A 63 -3.05 8.80 13.01
C ASN A 63 -4.10 9.19 14.06
N GLU A 64 -5.15 9.89 13.64
CA GLU A 64 -6.32 10.17 14.46
C GLU A 64 -7.34 9.07 14.22
N LYS A 65 -7.68 8.30 15.26
CA LYS A 65 -8.74 7.30 15.19
C LYS A 65 -10.11 7.99 15.05
N PRO A 66 -11.08 7.36 14.38
CA PRO A 66 -12.48 7.80 14.42
C PRO A 66 -12.96 7.93 15.88
N SER A 67 -13.79 8.93 16.16
CA SER A 67 -14.45 9.18 17.45
C SER A 67 -15.81 8.49 17.56
N VAL A 68 -16.32 7.94 16.45
CA VAL A 68 -17.49 7.06 16.43
C VAL A 68 -17.03 5.65 16.10
N ASP A 69 -17.50 4.69 16.88
CA ASP A 69 -17.35 3.28 16.55
C ASP A 69 -18.42 2.95 15.52
N ARG A 70 -18.10 3.19 14.24
CA ARG A 70 -18.96 2.63 13.20
C ARG A 70 -18.74 1.12 13.29
N TYR A 71 -19.82 0.36 13.45
CA TYR A 71 -19.90 -1.00 12.91
C TYR A 71 -19.76 -0.89 11.39
N ARG A 72 -18.57 -0.51 10.94
CA ARG A 72 -18.10 -0.77 9.60
C ARG A 72 -17.99 -2.28 9.64
N SER A 73 -18.83 -2.96 8.88
CA SER A 73 -18.54 -4.33 8.47
C SER A 73 -17.27 -4.32 7.60
N THR A 74 -16.17 -3.78 8.10
CA THR A 74 -14.81 -4.24 7.84
C THR A 74 -14.64 -5.60 8.53
N VAL A 75 -15.61 -6.49 8.35
CA VAL A 75 -15.25 -7.90 8.29
C VAL A 75 -14.44 -7.94 7.01
N ASP A 76 -13.14 -8.18 7.12
CA ASP A 76 -12.30 -8.39 5.94
C ASP A 76 -12.96 -9.51 5.14
N ILE A 77 -13.67 -9.14 4.07
CA ILE A 77 -14.33 -10.12 3.20
C ILE A 77 -13.16 -10.89 2.58
N PRO A 78 -13.00 -12.19 2.89
CA PRO A 78 -11.86 -12.93 2.42
C PRO A 78 -11.94 -12.99 0.90
N GLN A 79 -10.96 -12.37 0.26
CA GLN A 79 -10.90 -12.31 -1.19
C GLN A 79 -10.65 -13.70 -1.75
N LYS A 80 -11.38 -14.06 -2.80
CA LYS A 80 -11.12 -15.28 -3.57
C LYS A 80 -9.78 -15.14 -4.28
N ILE A 81 -8.75 -15.81 -3.77
CA ILE A 81 -7.37 -15.68 -4.25
C ILE A 81 -7.23 -16.16 -5.70
N SER A 82 -7.82 -17.33 -6.01
CA SER A 82 -7.76 -17.96 -7.33
C SER A 82 -8.81 -19.07 -7.41
N SER A 83 -9.26 -19.38 -8.63
CA SER A 83 -10.10 -20.55 -8.90
C SER A 83 -9.48 -21.86 -8.42
N ARG A 84 -8.15 -21.95 -8.27
CA ARG A 84 -7.45 -23.14 -7.76
C ARG A 84 -7.74 -23.47 -6.29
N TYR A 85 -8.02 -22.46 -5.46
CA TYR A 85 -8.21 -22.62 -4.02
C TYR A 85 -9.69 -22.54 -3.66
N LEU A 86 -10.05 -23.25 -2.59
CA LEU A 86 -11.37 -23.11 -1.98
C LEU A 86 -11.46 -21.74 -1.28
N ASP A 87 -12.55 -21.02 -1.52
CA ASP A 87 -12.90 -19.82 -0.76
C ASP A 87 -13.64 -20.16 0.56
N GLN A 88 -14.01 -19.14 1.33
CA GLN A 88 -14.66 -19.36 2.63
C GLN A 88 -16.09 -19.88 2.46
N ASP A 89 -16.82 -19.42 1.45
CA ASP A 89 -18.21 -19.83 1.20
C ASP A 89 -18.28 -21.28 0.73
N GLU A 90 -17.33 -21.71 -0.13
CA GLU A 90 -17.15 -23.10 -0.51
C GLU A 90 -16.86 -23.96 0.74
N ARG A 91 -16.04 -23.49 1.68
CA ARG A 91 -15.77 -24.22 2.95
C ARG A 91 -17.00 -24.31 3.85
N ILE A 92 -17.78 -23.24 3.98
CA ILE A 92 -19.04 -23.24 4.74
C ILE A 92 -20.02 -24.26 4.10
N SER A 93 -20.16 -24.22 2.79
CA SER A 93 -21.00 -25.16 2.04
C SER A 93 -20.57 -26.62 2.24
N ILE A 94 -19.26 -26.89 2.24
CA ILE A 94 -18.72 -28.23 2.56
C ILE A 94 -19.14 -28.66 3.96
N ALA A 95 -19.05 -27.78 4.96
CA ALA A 95 -19.41 -28.08 6.34
C ALA A 95 -20.91 -28.38 6.48
N ASP A 96 -21.77 -27.54 5.91
CA ASP A 96 -23.23 -27.67 5.99
C ASP A 96 -23.71 -28.95 5.30
N TRP A 97 -23.23 -29.24 4.09
CA TRP A 97 -23.61 -30.45 3.37
C TRP A 97 -23.05 -31.71 3.99
N ARG A 98 -21.87 -31.63 4.63
CA ARG A 98 -21.34 -32.75 5.42
C ARG A 98 -22.20 -33.04 6.64
N LYS A 99 -22.68 -31.99 7.33
CA LYS A 99 -23.60 -32.10 8.46
C LYS A 99 -24.97 -32.65 8.02
N ALA A 100 -25.42 -32.32 6.81
CA ALA A 100 -26.62 -32.87 6.19
C ALA A 100 -26.46 -34.32 5.66
N GLY A 101 -25.31 -34.97 5.88
CA GLY A 101 -25.09 -36.37 5.52
C GLY A 101 -24.71 -36.61 4.05
N MET A 102 -24.40 -35.56 3.26
CA MET A 102 -24.00 -35.76 1.86
C MET A 102 -22.64 -36.47 1.75
N SER A 103 -22.53 -37.36 0.77
CA SER A 103 -21.26 -38.01 0.42
C SER A 103 -20.26 -36.99 -0.16
N VAL A 104 -18.96 -37.26 0.00
CA VAL A 104 -17.88 -36.42 -0.55
C VAL A 104 -18.06 -36.20 -2.06
N ARG A 105 -18.49 -37.23 -2.80
CA ARG A 105 -18.77 -37.14 -4.24
C ARG A 105 -20.00 -36.28 -4.55
N GLY A 106 -21.00 -36.27 -3.66
CA GLY A 106 -22.18 -35.39 -3.79
C GLY A 106 -21.81 -33.92 -3.58
N ILE A 107 -21.05 -33.63 -2.51
CA ILE A 107 -20.54 -32.28 -2.21
C ILE A 107 -19.69 -31.77 -3.38
N ALA A 108 -18.78 -32.58 -3.88
CA ALA A 108 -17.88 -32.23 -4.98
C ALA A 108 -18.63 -31.88 -6.27
N ARG A 109 -19.64 -32.68 -6.65
CA ARG A 109 -20.51 -32.36 -7.81
C ARG A 109 -21.23 -31.03 -7.65
N ARG A 110 -21.75 -30.74 -6.44
CA ARG A 110 -22.48 -29.50 -6.17
C ARG A 110 -21.59 -28.26 -6.18
N LEU A 111 -20.33 -28.38 -5.73
CA LEU A 111 -19.33 -27.31 -5.82
C LEU A 111 -18.71 -27.16 -7.21
N ASN A 112 -18.99 -28.08 -8.14
CA ASN A 112 -18.25 -28.21 -9.40
C ASN A 112 -16.72 -28.37 -9.18
N ARG A 113 -16.33 -29.24 -8.23
CA ARG A 113 -14.92 -29.53 -7.88
C ARG A 113 -14.61 -31.01 -7.97
N PRO A 114 -13.33 -31.40 -8.17
CA PRO A 114 -12.92 -32.79 -8.04
C PRO A 114 -13.17 -33.34 -6.64
N ALA A 115 -13.66 -34.58 -6.52
CA ALA A 115 -13.92 -35.23 -5.23
C ALA A 115 -12.66 -35.31 -4.34
N SER A 116 -11.48 -35.42 -4.96
CA SER A 116 -10.21 -35.38 -4.24
C SER A 116 -9.95 -34.06 -3.52
N THR A 117 -10.49 -32.94 -4.01
CA THR A 117 -10.32 -31.62 -3.38
C THR A 117 -11.08 -31.56 -2.06
N VAL A 118 -12.36 -31.98 -2.08
CA VAL A 118 -13.21 -32.03 -0.89
C VAL A 118 -12.67 -33.05 0.13
N SER A 119 -12.25 -34.24 -0.34
CA SER A 119 -11.65 -35.26 0.52
C SER A 119 -10.38 -34.75 1.24
N ARG A 120 -9.44 -34.14 0.50
CA ARG A 120 -8.20 -33.59 1.08
C ARG A 120 -8.47 -32.41 2.01
N GLU A 121 -9.47 -31.57 1.72
CA GLU A 121 -9.86 -30.44 2.56
C GLU A 121 -10.37 -30.95 3.93
N LEU A 122 -11.32 -31.89 3.91
CA LEU A 122 -11.87 -32.49 5.13
C LEU A 122 -10.81 -33.21 5.95
N ALA A 123 -9.95 -34.02 5.30
CA ALA A 123 -8.90 -34.76 6.00
C ALA A 123 -7.80 -33.85 6.59
N ARG A 124 -7.38 -32.81 5.88
CA ARG A 124 -6.26 -31.94 6.30
C ARG A 124 -6.65 -30.94 7.37
N ASN A 125 -7.91 -30.50 7.39
CA ASN A 125 -8.37 -29.40 8.23
C ASN A 125 -9.42 -29.83 9.28
N ALA A 126 -9.58 -31.14 9.52
CA ALA A 126 -10.32 -31.63 10.69
C ALA A 126 -9.61 -31.17 11.97
N ASN A 127 -10.40 -30.74 12.96
CA ASN A 127 -9.88 -30.33 14.25
C ASN A 127 -9.39 -31.59 15.02
N PRO A 128 -8.10 -31.68 15.41
CA PRO A 128 -7.59 -32.86 16.11
C PRO A 128 -8.25 -33.10 17.47
N ALA A 129 -8.75 -32.05 18.13
CA ALA A 129 -9.35 -32.15 19.45
C ALA A 129 -10.82 -32.61 19.40
N THR A 130 -11.58 -32.13 18.41
CA THR A 130 -13.03 -32.41 18.30
C THR A 130 -13.35 -33.42 17.21
N GLY A 131 -12.42 -33.72 16.30
CA GLY A 131 -12.63 -34.50 15.08
C GLY A 131 -13.50 -33.80 14.02
N MET A 132 -14.06 -32.62 14.34
CA MET A 132 -15.03 -31.93 13.49
C MET A 132 -14.35 -31.04 12.45
N TYR A 133 -15.01 -30.87 11.31
CA TYR A 133 -14.58 -29.92 10.28
C TYR A 133 -15.14 -28.53 10.59
N GLU A 134 -14.24 -27.56 10.81
CA GLU A 134 -14.59 -26.17 11.14
C GLU A 134 -14.19 -25.23 9.99
N PRO A 135 -15.14 -24.64 9.25
CA PRO A 135 -14.85 -23.90 8.01
C PRO A 135 -14.03 -22.62 8.25
N TYR A 136 -14.33 -21.89 9.33
CA TYR A 136 -13.58 -20.67 9.70
C TYR A 136 -12.13 -20.97 10.07
N ARG A 137 -11.90 -22.04 10.85
CA ARG A 137 -10.56 -22.51 11.19
C ARG A 137 -9.80 -22.96 9.94
N ALA A 138 -10.45 -23.70 9.05
CA ALA A 138 -9.84 -24.13 7.78
C ALA A 138 -9.43 -22.92 6.90
N GLN A 139 -10.26 -21.88 6.84
CA GLN A 139 -9.94 -20.62 6.16
C GLN A 139 -8.72 -19.92 6.79
N GLN A 140 -8.69 -19.79 8.12
CA GLN A 140 -7.56 -19.19 8.84
C GLN A 140 -6.25 -19.96 8.59
N MET A 141 -6.28 -21.28 8.74
CA MET A 141 -5.12 -22.14 8.47
C MET A 141 -4.64 -22.02 7.02
N SER A 142 -5.56 -21.92 6.06
CA SER A 142 -5.22 -21.69 4.65
C SER A 142 -4.49 -20.35 4.48
N ALA A 143 -5.05 -19.27 5.04
CA ALA A 143 -4.45 -17.93 4.99
C ALA A 143 -3.07 -17.89 5.67
N ASP A 144 -2.89 -18.59 6.78
CA ASP A 144 -1.60 -18.67 7.47
C ASP A 144 -0.55 -19.44 6.66
N ARG A 145 -0.93 -20.56 6.02
CA ARG A 145 -0.04 -21.32 5.12
C ARG A 145 0.38 -20.50 3.90
N LEU A 146 -0.49 -19.61 3.40
CA LEU A 146 -0.19 -18.69 2.30
C LEU A 146 0.90 -17.67 2.64
N LYS A 147 1.04 -17.28 3.91
CA LYS A 147 2.05 -16.30 4.35
C LYS A 147 3.49 -16.76 4.06
N ARG A 148 3.72 -18.07 3.87
CA ARG A 148 5.02 -18.70 3.55
C ARG A 148 6.21 -17.92 4.14
N PRO A 149 6.27 -17.75 5.46
CA PRO A 149 7.33 -16.98 6.08
C PRO A 149 8.66 -17.67 5.80
N LYS A 150 9.53 -17.04 5.02
CA LYS A 150 10.92 -17.47 4.89
C LYS A 150 11.68 -16.83 6.05
N PRO A 151 12.16 -17.61 7.04
CA PRO A 151 12.98 -17.05 8.09
C PRO A 151 14.20 -16.40 7.44
N ALA A 152 14.44 -15.12 7.75
CA ALA A 152 15.56 -14.42 7.15
C ALA A 152 16.88 -15.03 7.66
N LYS A 153 17.84 -15.25 6.76
CA LYS A 153 19.17 -15.85 7.07
C LYS A 153 19.84 -15.22 8.30
N ILE A 154 19.69 -13.90 8.47
CA ILE A 154 20.23 -13.13 9.60
C ILE A 154 19.71 -13.60 10.97
N HIS A 155 18.51 -14.16 11.05
CA HIS A 155 17.93 -14.69 12.28
C HIS A 155 18.21 -16.17 12.52
N THR A 156 18.50 -16.92 11.45
CA THR A 156 18.72 -18.37 11.53
C THR A 156 20.18 -18.71 11.79
N VAL A 157 21.12 -17.91 11.27
CA VAL A 157 22.56 -18.16 11.44
C VAL A 157 23.04 -17.55 12.76
N PRO A 158 23.60 -18.37 13.68
CA PRO A 158 24.14 -17.87 14.94
C PRO A 158 25.25 -16.85 14.71
N GLY A 159 25.29 -15.78 15.51
CA GLY A 159 26.36 -14.77 15.46
C GLY A 159 26.27 -13.75 14.32
N LEU A 160 25.60 -14.06 13.20
CA LEU A 160 25.51 -13.16 12.04
C LEU A 160 24.87 -11.80 12.38
N LEU A 161 23.75 -11.81 13.11
CA LEU A 161 23.11 -10.57 13.57
C LEU A 161 23.99 -9.77 14.55
N ALA A 162 24.74 -10.46 15.41
CA ALA A 162 25.62 -9.81 16.37
C ALA A 162 26.78 -9.11 15.65
N TYR A 163 27.37 -9.76 14.64
CA TYR A 163 28.41 -9.19 13.79
C TYR A 163 27.91 -7.95 13.04
N ILE A 164 26.74 -8.05 12.39
CA ILE A 164 26.13 -6.92 11.67
C ILE A 164 25.87 -5.75 12.64
N ARG A 165 25.35 -6.02 13.84
CA ARG A 165 25.13 -4.98 14.87
C ARG A 165 26.43 -4.32 15.33
N ALA A 166 27.50 -5.09 15.51
CA ALA A 166 28.82 -4.57 15.88
C ALA A 166 29.38 -3.67 14.78
N GLY A 167 29.36 -4.11 13.52
CA GLY A 167 29.80 -3.32 12.38
C GLY A 167 29.00 -2.01 12.21
N LEU A 168 27.67 -2.07 12.38
CA LEU A 168 26.83 -0.88 12.33
C LEU A 168 27.17 0.11 13.46
N ARG A 169 27.38 -0.36 14.70
CA ARG A 169 27.82 0.49 15.82
C ARG A 169 29.19 1.13 15.59
N ALA A 170 30.07 0.46 14.85
CA ALA A 170 31.35 1.00 14.41
C ALA A 170 31.25 1.91 13.17
N HIS A 171 30.03 2.30 12.76
CA HIS A 171 29.75 3.15 11.60
C HIS A 171 30.25 2.59 10.25
N TRP A 172 30.36 1.26 10.14
CA TRP A 172 30.58 0.59 8.85
C TRP A 172 29.32 0.65 8.01
N SER A 173 29.49 0.89 6.71
CA SER A 173 28.39 0.78 5.75
C SER A 173 27.98 -0.69 5.57
N PRO A 174 26.73 -0.98 5.18
CA PRO A 174 26.29 -2.34 4.85
C PRO A 174 27.16 -3.06 3.81
N GLU A 175 27.73 -2.33 2.87
CA GLU A 175 28.69 -2.86 1.88
C GLU A 175 30.01 -3.27 2.53
N GLN A 176 30.56 -2.44 3.43
CA GLN A 176 31.76 -2.78 4.19
C GLN A 176 31.52 -3.99 5.08
N ILE A 177 30.37 -4.09 5.74
CA ILE A 177 30.01 -5.26 6.57
C ILE A 177 29.92 -6.52 5.71
N ALA A 178 29.28 -6.45 4.54
CA ALA A 178 29.19 -7.58 3.62
C ALA A 178 30.57 -8.03 3.11
N GLY A 179 31.47 -7.09 2.80
CA GLY A 179 32.85 -7.40 2.40
C GLY A 179 33.66 -8.01 3.54
N ARG A 180 33.57 -7.45 4.75
CA ARG A 180 34.23 -7.96 5.95
C ARG A 180 33.74 -9.35 6.34
N LEU A 181 32.44 -9.65 6.20
CA LEU A 181 31.90 -10.99 6.46
C LEU A 181 32.54 -12.06 5.56
N ARG A 182 32.88 -11.73 4.30
CA ARG A 182 33.60 -12.67 3.42
C ARG A 182 35.07 -12.83 3.81
N ALA A 183 35.71 -11.74 4.23
CA ALA A 183 37.11 -11.74 4.63
C ALA A 183 37.35 -12.43 5.98
N ASP A 184 36.47 -12.19 6.96
CA ASP A 184 36.61 -12.70 8.33
C ASP A 184 36.11 -14.15 8.46
N PHE A 185 35.25 -14.60 7.54
CA PHE A 185 34.67 -15.95 7.54
C PHE A 185 34.77 -16.62 6.16
N PRO A 186 35.97 -16.78 5.57
CA PRO A 186 36.12 -17.25 4.18
C PRO A 186 35.51 -18.63 3.95
N ASP A 187 35.63 -19.55 4.91
CA ASP A 187 35.15 -20.94 4.81
C ASP A 187 33.71 -21.15 5.30
N ASN A 188 33.01 -20.08 5.69
CA ASN A 188 31.65 -20.17 6.23
C ASN A 188 30.65 -19.33 5.42
N ASP A 189 30.16 -19.91 4.33
CA ASP A 189 29.15 -19.33 3.45
C ASP A 189 27.85 -18.95 4.18
N ALA A 190 27.54 -19.59 5.31
CA ALA A 190 26.38 -19.24 6.12
C ALA A 190 26.52 -17.84 6.75
N MET A 191 27.75 -17.35 6.97
CA MET A 191 28.01 -15.99 7.44
C MET A 191 27.96 -14.95 6.32
N HIS A 192 28.07 -15.36 5.05
CA HIS A 192 28.10 -14.41 3.94
C HIS A 192 26.70 -13.89 3.61
N VAL A 193 26.55 -12.56 3.57
CA VAL A 193 25.33 -11.89 3.10
C VAL A 193 25.70 -10.72 2.20
N CYS A 194 24.81 -10.37 1.26
CA CYS A 194 24.95 -9.15 0.47
C CYS A 194 24.46 -7.93 1.25
N ALA A 195 24.88 -6.74 0.82
CA ALA A 195 24.47 -5.47 1.43
C ALA A 195 22.94 -5.30 1.44
N GLU A 196 22.24 -5.77 0.40
CA GLU A 196 20.78 -5.73 0.31
C GLU A 196 20.12 -6.52 1.44
N THR A 197 20.63 -7.71 1.80
CA THR A 197 20.11 -8.50 2.94
C THR A 197 20.28 -7.75 4.27
N ILE A 198 21.39 -7.02 4.43
CA ILE A 198 21.63 -6.17 5.61
C ILE A 198 20.65 -4.99 5.63
N TYR A 199 20.44 -4.31 4.50
CA TYR A 199 19.45 -3.24 4.37
C TYR A 199 18.03 -3.74 4.68
N GLN A 200 17.62 -4.89 4.14
CA GLN A 200 16.33 -5.48 4.42
C GLN A 200 16.16 -5.79 5.91
N ALA A 201 17.18 -6.33 6.57
CA ALA A 201 17.11 -6.54 8.03
C ALA A 201 16.96 -5.22 8.79
N ILE A 202 17.68 -4.17 8.41
CA ILE A 202 17.56 -2.85 9.04
C ILE A 202 16.15 -2.27 8.84
N TYR A 203 15.59 -2.34 7.63
CA TYR A 203 14.30 -1.71 7.32
C TYR A 203 13.07 -2.55 7.72
N VAL A 204 13.12 -3.87 7.58
CA VAL A 204 12.02 -4.77 7.96
C VAL A 204 11.90 -4.89 9.49
N GLN A 205 13.02 -4.93 10.21
CA GLN A 205 13.04 -4.91 11.68
C GLN A 205 12.75 -3.53 12.29
N ALA A 206 12.83 -2.44 11.50
CA ALA A 206 12.47 -1.09 11.95
C ALA A 206 10.96 -0.87 12.20
N LYS A 207 10.13 -1.93 12.12
CA LYS A 207 8.73 -1.91 12.58
C LYS A 207 8.57 -2.03 14.11
N GLY A 208 9.64 -2.22 14.89
CA GLY A 208 9.63 -2.31 16.36
C GLY A 208 10.72 -1.48 17.07
N GLU A 209 11.01 -1.80 18.35
CA GLU A 209 11.89 -1.05 19.27
C GLU A 209 13.36 -0.90 18.83
N LEU A 210 13.80 -1.62 17.79
CA LEU A 210 15.12 -1.52 17.15
C LEU A 210 15.38 -0.16 16.43
N LYS A 211 14.53 0.85 16.69
CA LYS A 211 14.29 2.03 15.86
C LYS A 211 15.30 3.16 16.06
N LYS A 212 15.92 3.29 17.24
CA LYS A 212 16.69 4.51 17.55
C LYS A 212 18.20 4.34 17.35
N ASP A 213 18.76 3.23 17.81
CA ASP A 213 20.22 3.08 17.82
C ASP A 213 20.77 2.69 16.44
N VAL A 214 20.03 1.87 15.69
CA VAL A 214 20.43 1.46 14.33
C VAL A 214 20.29 2.61 13.34
N ILE A 215 19.22 3.42 13.42
CA ILE A 215 19.02 4.58 12.53
C ILE A 215 20.07 5.67 12.82
N LYS A 216 20.47 5.88 14.08
CA LYS A 216 21.56 6.80 14.44
C LYS A 216 22.93 6.33 13.93
N ALA A 217 23.15 5.01 13.90
CA ALA A 217 24.40 4.43 13.45
C ALA A 217 24.57 4.49 11.92
N LEU A 218 23.46 4.58 11.17
CA LEU A 218 23.48 4.77 9.71
C LEU A 218 24.01 6.16 9.34
N ARG A 219 25.05 6.20 8.49
CA ARG A 219 25.63 7.46 7.95
C ARG A 219 24.62 8.40 7.30
N SER A 220 23.52 7.87 6.74
CA SER A 220 22.48 8.68 6.09
C SER A 220 21.34 9.11 7.02
N GLY A 221 21.24 8.54 8.22
CA GLY A 221 20.18 8.83 9.20
C GLY A 221 18.74 8.50 8.77
N ARG A 222 18.54 7.81 7.64
CA ARG A 222 17.19 7.59 7.08
C ARG A 222 16.49 6.39 7.69
N ALA A 223 15.28 6.64 8.18
CA ALA A 223 14.37 5.60 8.67
C ALA A 223 13.73 4.74 7.56
N GLN A 224 13.78 5.22 6.31
CA GLN A 224 13.24 4.54 5.15
C GLN A 224 14.26 4.54 4.01
N ARG A 225 14.27 3.45 3.24
CA ARG A 225 15.03 3.36 2.00
C ARG A 225 14.55 4.45 1.04
N ARG A 226 15.47 5.12 0.35
CA ARG A 226 15.08 5.91 -0.83
C ARG A 226 14.54 4.94 -1.88
N PRO A 227 13.30 5.11 -2.35
CA PRO A 227 12.82 4.37 -3.50
C PRO A 227 13.84 4.56 -4.61
N HIS A 228 14.37 3.47 -5.16
CA HIS A 228 15.08 3.56 -6.41
C HIS A 228 13.98 3.80 -7.44
N GLY A 229 13.85 5.05 -7.89
CA GLY A 229 12.91 5.35 -8.96
C GLY A 229 13.30 4.49 -10.15
N GLN A 230 12.41 3.61 -10.61
CA GLN A 230 12.56 3.12 -11.97
C GLN A 230 12.45 4.35 -12.85
N THR A 231 13.59 4.78 -13.39
CA THR A 231 13.70 5.84 -14.39
C THR A 231 12.76 5.59 -15.58
N ASP A 232 12.31 4.35 -15.74
CA ASP A 232 11.43 3.87 -16.80
C ASP A 232 9.93 3.91 -16.47
N SER A 233 9.54 4.35 -15.28
CA SER A 233 8.14 4.71 -15.03
C SER A 233 7.86 6.07 -15.68
N ARG A 234 7.84 6.09 -17.03
CA ARG A 234 7.32 7.20 -17.82
C ARG A 234 5.90 7.45 -17.35
N LYS A 235 5.72 8.47 -16.50
CA LYS A 235 4.40 9.03 -16.26
C LYS A 235 3.87 9.48 -17.62
N PRO A 236 2.61 9.20 -17.97
CA PRO A 236 2.04 9.71 -19.20
C PRO A 236 2.20 11.23 -19.19
N ARG A 237 2.90 11.76 -20.20
CA ARG A 237 3.22 13.18 -20.30
C ARG A 237 1.97 14.02 -20.63
N PHE A 238 0.94 13.38 -21.18
CA PHE A 238 -0.30 13.98 -21.62
C PHE A 238 -1.50 13.23 -21.03
N ARG A 239 -2.62 13.93 -20.87
CA ARG A 239 -3.87 13.43 -20.29
C ARG A 239 -4.61 12.45 -21.21
N GLU A 240 -4.45 12.61 -22.51
CA GLU A 240 -5.07 11.78 -23.55
C GLU A 240 -4.04 10.85 -24.20
N PRO A 241 -4.44 9.62 -24.57
CA PRO A 241 -3.55 8.69 -25.28
C PRO A 241 -3.25 9.23 -26.68
N MET A 242 -1.97 9.48 -26.95
CA MET A 242 -1.49 9.90 -28.27
C MET A 242 -1.38 8.68 -29.21
N ILE A 243 -1.77 8.85 -30.47
CA ILE A 243 -1.54 7.85 -31.53
C ILE A 243 -0.03 7.71 -31.72
N MET A 244 0.49 6.48 -31.60
CA MET A 244 1.92 6.23 -31.79
C MET A 244 2.33 6.51 -33.24
N ILE A 245 3.58 6.90 -33.48
CA ILE A 245 4.08 7.13 -34.86
C ILE A 245 3.87 5.90 -35.74
N SER A 246 4.02 4.70 -35.16
CA SER A 246 3.78 3.42 -35.82
C SER A 246 2.31 3.16 -36.20
N GLU A 247 1.37 3.90 -35.63
CA GLU A 247 -0.08 3.77 -35.85
C GLU A 247 -0.63 4.88 -36.75
N ARG A 248 0.25 5.72 -37.33
CA ARG A 248 -0.17 6.76 -38.27
C ARG A 248 -0.66 6.13 -39.59
N PRO A 249 -1.71 6.69 -40.22
CA PRO A 249 -2.11 6.29 -41.57
C PRO A 249 -0.96 6.44 -42.56
N ALA A 250 -0.83 5.50 -43.50
CA ALA A 250 0.27 5.48 -44.48
C ALA A 250 0.34 6.77 -45.33
N GLU A 251 -0.81 7.39 -45.60
CA GLU A 251 -0.95 8.65 -46.33
C GLU A 251 -0.13 9.82 -45.73
N VAL A 252 0.20 9.75 -44.43
CA VAL A 252 0.98 10.78 -43.71
C VAL A 252 2.49 10.69 -44.00
N GLU A 253 2.99 9.50 -44.38
CA GLU A 253 4.42 9.29 -44.66
C GLU A 253 4.83 9.83 -46.03
N ASP A 254 3.95 9.73 -47.02
CA ASP A 254 4.24 10.08 -48.41
C ASP A 254 4.29 11.60 -48.68
N ARG A 255 3.86 12.43 -47.71
CA ARG A 255 3.85 13.92 -47.78
C ARG A 255 3.16 14.50 -49.03
N ALA A 256 2.37 13.69 -49.72
CA ALA A 256 1.75 14.03 -51.00
C ALA A 256 0.47 14.87 -50.85
N ILE A 257 -0.15 14.85 -49.68
CA ILE A 257 -1.42 15.55 -49.39
C ILE A 257 -1.14 16.82 -48.57
N PRO A 258 -1.54 18.01 -49.06
CA PRO A 258 -1.50 19.24 -48.28
C PRO A 258 -2.44 19.19 -47.07
N GLY A 259 -1.99 19.72 -45.93
CA GLY A 259 -2.81 19.88 -44.72
C GLY A 259 -2.34 19.05 -43.53
N HIS A 260 -1.28 18.25 -43.68
CA HIS A 260 -0.63 17.58 -42.55
C HIS A 260 0.39 18.50 -41.89
N TRP A 261 0.13 18.87 -40.64
CA TRP A 261 1.00 19.76 -39.86
C TRP A 261 1.85 18.98 -38.86
N GLU A 262 3.12 19.29 -38.82
CA GLU A 262 4.07 18.82 -37.82
C GLU A 262 4.34 19.93 -36.82
N GLY A 263 4.04 19.65 -35.54
CA GLY A 263 4.23 20.58 -34.45
C GLY A 263 5.43 20.20 -33.59
N ASP A 264 6.44 21.06 -33.52
CA ASP A 264 7.54 20.93 -32.56
C ASP A 264 7.53 22.10 -31.56
N LEU A 265 8.20 21.90 -30.42
CA LEU A 265 8.39 22.94 -29.42
C LEU A 265 9.88 23.16 -29.21
N ILE A 266 10.34 24.37 -29.55
CA ILE A 266 11.71 24.80 -29.31
C ILE A 266 11.76 25.46 -27.94
N CYS A 267 12.46 24.84 -26.99
CA CYS A 267 12.67 25.40 -25.65
C CYS A 267 14.01 26.13 -25.56
N GLY A 268 13.98 27.33 -24.97
CA GLY A 268 15.17 28.12 -24.67
C GLY A 268 15.95 27.60 -23.44
N ALA A 269 17.04 28.29 -23.11
CA ALA A 269 17.91 27.92 -21.99
C ALA A 269 17.12 27.75 -20.68
N ALA A 270 17.39 26.64 -19.97
CA ALA A 270 16.72 26.27 -18.73
C ALA A 270 15.17 26.18 -18.84
N ASN A 271 14.61 25.92 -20.02
CA ASN A 271 13.17 25.86 -20.30
C ASN A 271 12.41 27.15 -19.90
N LYS A 272 13.07 28.31 -19.92
CA LYS A 272 12.47 29.58 -19.50
C LYS A 272 11.61 30.25 -20.58
N SER A 273 11.79 29.87 -21.84
CA SER A 273 11.02 30.36 -22.98
C SER A 273 10.75 29.21 -23.93
N ALA A 274 9.70 29.33 -24.74
CA ALA A 274 9.38 28.35 -25.77
C ALA A 274 8.77 29.02 -27.01
N ILE A 275 9.05 28.45 -28.17
CA ILE A 275 8.42 28.80 -29.45
C ILE A 275 7.83 27.52 -30.01
N GLY A 276 6.54 27.52 -30.32
CA GLY A 276 5.91 26.46 -31.08
C GLY A 276 6.22 26.62 -32.56
N THR A 277 6.55 25.54 -33.25
CA THR A 277 6.68 25.52 -34.70
C THR A 277 5.58 24.66 -35.27
N LEU A 278 4.89 25.13 -36.31
CA LEU A 278 3.97 24.34 -37.11
C LEU A 278 4.46 24.34 -38.54
N VAL A 279 4.85 23.18 -39.04
CA VAL A 279 5.36 23.01 -40.41
C VAL A 279 4.40 22.14 -41.19
N GLU A 280 3.85 22.67 -42.28
CA GLU A 280 3.05 21.89 -43.22
C GLU A 280 3.98 20.96 -44.02
N ARG A 281 3.72 19.65 -43.98
CA ARG A 281 4.71 18.63 -44.41
C ARG A 281 4.90 18.56 -45.92
N SER A 282 3.94 19.01 -46.73
CA SER A 282 4.00 18.96 -48.20
C SER A 282 4.71 20.18 -48.79
N THR A 283 4.24 21.37 -48.42
CA THR A 283 4.68 22.70 -48.86
C THR A 283 5.84 23.28 -48.05
N ARG A 284 6.14 22.72 -46.87
CA ARG A 284 7.11 23.24 -45.90
C ARG A 284 6.80 24.64 -45.38
N PHE A 285 5.57 25.10 -45.57
CA PHE A 285 5.11 26.36 -45.00
C PHE A 285 5.20 26.29 -43.47
N THR A 286 5.89 27.27 -42.88
CA THR A 286 6.24 27.26 -41.45
C THR A 286 5.58 28.43 -40.74
N ILE A 287 4.89 28.14 -39.63
CA ILE A 287 4.31 29.12 -38.71
C ILE A 287 5.06 29.03 -37.39
N LEU A 288 5.49 30.18 -36.87
CA LEU A 288 6.11 30.29 -35.54
C LEU A 288 5.09 30.88 -34.56
N LEU A 289 4.84 30.15 -33.48
CA LEU A 289 3.91 30.51 -32.40
C LEU A 289 4.71 30.99 -31.19
N HIS A 290 4.50 32.25 -30.82
CA HIS A 290 5.04 32.81 -29.59
C HIS A 290 4.16 32.39 -28.40
N LEU A 291 4.78 31.86 -27.34
CA LEU A 291 4.10 31.38 -26.12
C LEU A 291 4.50 32.24 -24.91
N PRO A 292 3.84 33.39 -24.68
CA PRO A 292 4.24 34.36 -23.65
C PRO A 292 3.92 33.90 -22.20
N ASP A 293 2.86 33.11 -22.02
CA ASP A 293 2.33 32.78 -20.69
C ASP A 293 2.80 31.41 -20.14
N GLY A 294 3.73 30.75 -20.85
CA GLY A 294 4.27 29.44 -20.49
C GLY A 294 3.99 28.35 -21.52
N HIS A 295 4.54 27.16 -21.28
CA HIS A 295 4.45 26.00 -22.19
C HIS A 295 3.96 24.73 -21.48
N ASP A 296 3.38 24.90 -20.28
CA ASP A 296 2.78 23.84 -19.50
C ASP A 296 1.38 23.52 -20.06
N ALA A 297 1.04 22.24 -20.18
CA ALA A 297 -0.31 21.80 -20.54
C ALA A 297 -1.17 21.74 -19.26
N GLU A 298 -2.26 22.52 -19.19
CA GLU A 298 -3.30 22.34 -18.15
C GLU A 298 -4.13 21.06 -18.34
#